data_AF-W1DPQ7-F1
#
_entry.id   AF-W1DPQ7-F1
#
_cell.length_a   1.000
_cell.length_b   1.000
_cell.length_c   1.000
_cell.angle_alpha   90.00
_cell.angle_beta   90.00
_cell.angle_gamma   90.00
#
_symmetry.space_group_name_H-M   'P 1'
#
loop_
_entity.id
_entity.type
_entity.pdbx_description
1 polymer ?
#
loop_
_entity_poly.entity_id
_entity_poly.type
_entity_poly.pdbx_seq_one_letter_code
_entity_poly.pdbx_strand_id
1 'polypeptide(L)'
;MTCKANKYNVLLRDDVQQALLAPDVVALRGDWSRPSADISQFLTARGSAAVPFNQIYGPELPQGQILPALLDREHLLATLSAAKGK
;
A
#
# COMPACT_ATOMS: atom_id res chain seq x y z
N MET A 1 -8.84 5.65 -13.56
CA MET A 1 -9.17 4.22 -13.79
C MET A 1 -8.38 3.29 -12.85
N THR A 2 -7.07 3.45 -12.72
CA THR A 2 -6.18 2.58 -11.93
C THR A 2 -6.58 2.40 -10.46
N CYS A 3 -6.99 3.45 -9.74
CA CYS A 3 -7.44 3.30 -8.35
C CYS A 3 -8.67 2.39 -8.21
N LYS A 4 -9.61 2.42 -9.18
CA LYS A 4 -10.78 1.53 -9.18
C LYS A 4 -10.35 0.09 -9.46
N ALA A 5 -9.42 -0.12 -10.40
CA ALA A 5 -8.87 -1.45 -10.69
C ALA A 5 -8.21 -2.06 -9.44
N ASN A 6 -7.32 -1.34 -8.76
CA ASN A 6 -6.70 -1.79 -7.52
C ASN A 6 -7.74 -2.16 -6.46
N LYS A 7 -8.77 -1.32 -6.29
CA LYS A 7 -9.82 -1.54 -5.30
C LYS A 7 -10.56 -2.86 -5.57
N TYR A 8 -11.09 -3.05 -6.78
CA TYR A 8 -11.95 -4.18 -7.07
C TYR A 8 -11.19 -5.48 -7.34
N ASN A 9 -10.01 -5.40 -7.94
CA ASN A 9 -9.26 -6.60 -8.36
C ASN A 9 -8.32 -7.10 -7.27
N VAL A 10 -7.91 -6.24 -6.32
CA VAL A 10 -6.91 -6.58 -5.30
C VAL A 10 -7.40 -6.26 -3.91
N LEU A 11 -7.62 -5.00 -3.57
CA LEU A 11 -7.81 -4.59 -2.18
C LEU A 11 -9.08 -5.16 -1.55
N LEU A 12 -10.18 -5.31 -2.30
CA LEU A 12 -11.43 -5.88 -1.81
C LEU A 12 -11.51 -7.41 -1.88
N ARG A 13 -10.42 -8.10 -2.25
CA ARG A 13 -10.41 -9.57 -2.23
C ARG A 13 -10.34 -10.08 -0.79
N ASP A 14 -11.04 -11.18 -0.50
CA ASP A 14 -11.19 -11.69 0.86
C ASP A 14 -9.85 -12.01 1.53
N ASP A 15 -8.93 -12.63 0.80
CA ASP A 15 -7.57 -12.96 1.26
C ASP A 15 -6.76 -11.70 1.61
N VAL A 16 -6.86 -10.66 0.78
CA VAL A 16 -6.21 -9.36 1.04
C VAL A 16 -6.86 -8.65 2.22
N GLN A 17 -8.19 -8.66 2.31
CA GLN A 17 -8.90 -8.07 3.45
C GLN A 17 -8.53 -8.76 4.76
N GLN A 18 -8.48 -10.09 4.79
CA GLN A 18 -8.03 -10.85 5.95
C GLN A 18 -6.59 -10.50 6.35
N ALA A 19 -5.69 -10.38 5.37
CA ALA A 19 -4.31 -9.99 5.65
C ALA A 19 -4.20 -8.57 6.21
N LEU A 20 -4.97 -7.61 5.68
CA LEU A 20 -4.98 -6.22 6.12
C LEU A 20 -5.67 -6.01 7.48
N LEU A 21 -6.58 -6.91 7.87
CA LEU A 21 -7.27 -6.91 9.16
C LEU A 21 -6.55 -7.72 10.24
N ALA A 22 -5.40 -8.32 9.92
CA ALA A 22 -4.63 -9.08 10.89
C ALA A 22 -4.21 -8.17 12.08
N PRO A 23 -4.18 -8.69 13.32
CA PRO A 23 -3.94 -7.88 14.52
C PRO A 23 -2.60 -7.12 14.53
N ASP A 24 -1.63 -7.61 13.79
CA ASP A 24 -0.28 -7.08 13.65
C ASP A 24 -0.12 -6.15 12.44
N VAL A 25 -1.20 -5.83 11.73
CA VAL A 25 -1.19 -4.96 10.55
C VAL A 25 -1.94 -3.66 10.84
N VAL A 26 -1.30 -2.53 10.52
CA VAL A 26 -1.92 -1.21 10.57
C VAL A 26 -2.14 -0.70 9.15
N ALA A 27 -3.41 -0.65 8.73
CA ALA A 27 -3.78 -0.09 7.44
C ALA A 27 -3.92 1.43 7.52
N LEU A 28 -3.15 2.17 6.72
CA LEU A 28 -3.24 3.62 6.59
C LEU A 28 -3.77 4.01 5.21
N ARG A 29 -4.65 5.02 5.17
CA ARG A 29 -5.21 5.56 3.92
C ARG A 29 -5.07 7.07 3.88
N GLY A 30 -4.28 7.56 2.92
CA GLY A 30 -4.29 8.97 2.53
C GLY A 30 -5.38 9.23 1.49
N ASP A 31 -6.32 10.11 1.79
CA ASP A 31 -7.28 10.63 0.79
C ASP A 31 -6.72 11.92 0.16
N TRP A 32 -6.28 11.81 -1.09
CA TRP A 32 -5.75 12.94 -1.87
C TRP A 32 -6.74 13.43 -2.94
N SER A 33 -8.03 13.36 -2.65
CA SER A 33 -9.08 13.98 -3.50
C SER A 33 -9.08 15.51 -3.42
N ARG A 34 -8.46 16.08 -2.38
CA ARG A 34 -8.22 17.51 -2.21
C ARG A 34 -6.73 17.77 -2.01
N PRO A 35 -6.21 18.96 -2.37
CA PRO A 35 -4.82 19.31 -2.10
C PRO A 35 -4.45 19.12 -0.63
N SER A 36 -3.30 18.49 -0.38
CA SER A 36 -2.75 18.26 0.96
C SER A 36 -1.23 18.38 0.89
N ALA A 37 -0.67 19.30 1.67
CA ALA A 37 0.78 19.53 1.72
C ALA A 37 1.51 18.29 2.26
N ASP A 38 0.97 17.66 3.30
CA ASP A 38 1.56 16.48 3.94
C ASP A 38 1.64 15.30 2.97
N ILE A 39 0.57 15.04 2.20
CA ILE A 39 0.56 13.96 1.20
C ILE A 39 1.53 14.29 0.06
N SER A 40 1.55 15.53 -0.42
CA SER A 40 2.50 15.97 -1.46
C SER A 40 3.95 15.79 -1.02
N GLN A 41 4.27 16.17 0.23
CA GLN A 41 5.61 16.01 0.79
C GLN A 41 5.96 14.52 0.97
N PHE A 42 5.03 13.71 1.46
CA PHE A 42 5.21 12.27 1.61
C PHE A 42 5.55 11.57 0.29
N LEU A 43 4.82 11.89 -0.78
CA LEU A 43 5.03 11.35 -2.12
C LEU A 43 6.35 11.85 -2.73
N THR A 44 6.62 13.15 -2.61
CA THR A 44 7.84 13.78 -3.14
C THR A 44 9.10 13.19 -2.50
N ALA A 45 9.08 12.97 -1.18
CA ALA A 45 10.18 12.33 -0.46
C ALA A 45 10.50 10.89 -0.94
N ARG A 46 9.54 10.25 -1.63
CA ARG A 46 9.67 8.90 -2.20
C ARG A 46 9.86 8.93 -3.72
N GLY A 47 10.10 10.09 -4.30
CA GLY A 47 10.25 10.28 -5.75
C GLY A 47 8.97 10.03 -6.55
N SER A 48 7.80 9.98 -5.90
CA SER A 48 6.51 9.82 -6.57
C SER A 48 5.83 11.17 -6.73
N ALA A 49 5.25 11.42 -7.90
CA ALA A 49 4.43 12.60 -8.18
C ALA A 49 2.94 12.27 -8.35
N ALA A 50 2.53 11.02 -8.11
CA ALA A 50 1.19 10.57 -8.47
C ALA A 50 0.61 9.50 -7.53
N VAL A 51 -0.73 9.40 -7.57
CA VAL A 51 -1.52 8.31 -6.99
C VAL A 51 -2.08 7.43 -8.12
N PRO A 52 -2.37 6.14 -7.88
CA PRO A 52 -2.26 5.42 -6.61
C PRO A 52 -0.81 5.18 -6.19
N PHE A 53 -0.54 5.31 -4.89
CA PHE A 53 0.75 5.02 -4.27
C PHE A 53 0.51 4.09 -3.09
N ASN A 54 1.27 2.99 -3.02
CA ASN A 54 1.20 2.04 -1.92
C ASN A 54 2.62 1.68 -1.49
N GLN A 55 2.82 1.56 -0.19
CA GLN A 55 4.09 1.15 0.38
C GLN A 55 3.82 0.30 1.63
N ILE A 56 4.53 -0.80 1.77
CA ILE A 56 4.45 -1.69 2.92
C ILE A 56 5.68 -1.50 3.78
N TYR A 57 5.49 -1.43 5.09
CA TYR A 57 6.54 -1.37 6.10
C TYR A 57 6.43 -2.60 7.00
N GLY A 58 7.55 -3.00 7.60
CA GLY A 58 7.57 -4.02 8.64
C GLY A 58 8.96 -4.19 9.22
N PRO A 59 9.13 -5.03 10.26
CA PRO A 59 10.42 -5.29 10.88
C PRO A 59 11.54 -5.66 9.90
N GLU A 60 11.24 -6.48 8.88
CA GLU A 60 12.21 -6.88 7.85
C GLU A 60 12.27 -5.89 6.67
N LEU A 61 11.35 -4.94 6.60
CA LEU A 61 11.28 -3.89 5.59
C LEU A 61 11.25 -2.50 6.26
N PRO A 62 12.30 -2.10 7.03
CA PRO A 62 12.28 -0.87 7.81
C PRO A 62 12.26 0.40 6.94
N GLN A 63 12.84 0.34 5.73
CA GLN A 63 12.76 1.42 4.75
C GLN A 63 11.44 1.39 3.94
N GLY A 64 10.67 0.32 4.11
CA GLY A 64 9.47 0.01 3.37
C GLY A 64 9.71 -0.38 1.92
N GLN A 65 8.76 -1.10 1.34
CA GLN A 65 8.76 -1.50 -0.06
C GLN A 65 7.63 -0.79 -0.80
N ILE A 66 8.00 0.05 -1.76
CA ILE A 66 7.06 0.72 -2.65
C ILE A 66 6.50 -0.32 -3.62
N LEU A 67 5.17 -0.37 -3.75
CA LEU A 67 4.51 -1.26 -4.69
C LEU A 67 4.24 -0.55 -6.03
N PRO A 68 4.10 -1.30 -7.12
CA PRO A 68 3.67 -0.74 -8.40
C PRO A 68 2.31 -0.03 -8.30
N ALA A 69 2.10 0.98 -9.15
CA ALA A 69 0.85 1.75 -9.17
C ALA A 69 -0.38 0.87 -9.49
N LEU A 70 -0.23 -0.12 -10.36
CA LEU A 70 -1.21 -1.18 -10.54
C LEU A 70 -0.83 -2.34 -9.63
N LEU A 71 -1.69 -2.66 -8.67
CA LEU A 71 -1.41 -3.74 -7.73
C LEU A 71 -1.62 -5.10 -8.36
N ASP A 72 -0.78 -6.04 -7.95
CA ASP A 72 -0.98 -7.47 -8.12
C ASP A 72 -1.26 -8.11 -6.76
N ARG A 73 -2.20 -9.06 -6.73
CA ARG A 73 -2.66 -9.68 -5.47
C ARG A 73 -1.58 -10.54 -4.84
N GLU A 74 -0.90 -11.37 -5.63
CA GLU A 74 0.11 -12.30 -5.14
C GLU A 74 1.33 -11.53 -4.64
N HIS A 75 1.76 -10.51 -5.39
CA HIS A 75 2.87 -9.65 -4.98
C HIS A 75 2.56 -8.87 -3.69
N LEU A 76 1.34 -8.37 -3.53
CA LEU A 76 0.93 -7.67 -2.32
C LEU A 76 0.97 -8.60 -1.09
N LEU A 77 0.40 -9.79 -1.20
CA LEU A 77 0.39 -10.77 -0.10
C LEU A 77 1.79 -11.26 0.23
N ALA A 78 2.61 -11.54 -0.78
CA ALA A 78 4.01 -11.93 -0.59
C ALA A 78 4.81 -10.83 0.12
N THR A 79 4.61 -9.57 -0.26
CA THR A 79 5.29 -8.43 0.36
C THR A 79 4.82 -8.21 1.80
N LEU A 80 3.52 -8.33 2.08
CA LEU A 80 3.01 -8.27 3.46
C LEU A 80 3.60 -9.37 4.33
N SER A 81 3.68 -10.59 3.81
CA SER A 81 4.29 -11.72 4.53
C SER A 81 5.78 -11.49 4.80
N ALA A 82 6.53 -11.06 3.79
CA ALA A 82 7.95 -10.73 3.93
C ALA A 82 8.20 -9.59 4.93
N ALA A 83 7.30 -8.60 5.00
CA ALA A 83 7.43 -7.46 5.91
C ALA A 83 7.38 -7.86 7.39
N LYS A 84 6.55 -8.86 7.75
CA LYS A 84 6.31 -9.28 9.14
C LYS A 84 7.54 -9.84 9.83
N GLY A 85 8.45 -10.45 9.07
CA GLY A 85 9.60 -11.18 9.62
C GLY A 85 9.28 -12.57 10.13
N LYS A 86 10.32 -13.27 10.57
CA LYS A 86 10.25 -14.62 11.13
C LYS A 86 9.94 -14.60 12.62
#